data_AF-A0A812KFB0-F1
#
_entry.id   AF-A0A812KFB0-F1
#
_cell.length_a   1.000
_cell.length_b   1.000
_cell.length_c   1.000
_cell.angle_alpha   90.00
_cell.angle_beta   90.00
_cell.angle_gamma   90.00
#
_symmetry.space_group_name_H-M   'P 1'
#
loop_
_entity.id
_entity.type
_entity.pdbx_description
1 polymer ?
#
loop_
_entity_poly.entity_id
_entity_poly.type
_entity_poly.pdbx_seq_one_letter_code
_entity_poly.pdbx_strand_id
1 'polypeptide(L)'
;MVTAAWGWASKTKNLRRSPVHGEEEARLVLTDKFEAQDTTTQQTEMGGTIELEDRLSQVDGARAKGLRDQIQTQLQLLKTCFADMTKKQSDALTRPLDKPFQDSILKVFAEVTKQDLIMNNYVVRTLKSTPGSSKPAGKSNKDKKDKKDKKDKKEKKEDKPPKKPKKESKGSHSSEDDDVSDDDLANELLVGFQTGAESAERVVRIAQVASRKMQKQGPVDPSLKELAASGSSNASRSLYRLIQRQGHCLPVRITGVNAPIRVIKKGRVLREDWRFPTLLPSSWVEYALSIGGQPILGGCTLDETKAYTTMLKQFWQNYRMTHPSFDAFTREDFDEIAATLVPFAIHGDEGRGKGKKPIMCLSVQPVIGAKGLGFLNMSGLKEYPGGCGKGFDCGVMNGWLEE
;
A
#
# COMPACT_ATOMS: atom_id res chain seq x y z
N MET A 1 3.28 26.47 -34.19
CA MET A 1 2.45 26.29 -32.97
C MET A 1 1.39 27.39 -32.83
N VAL A 2 1.76 28.67 -32.85
CA VAL A 2 0.82 29.81 -32.74
C VAL A 2 -0.27 29.78 -33.84
N THR A 3 0.08 29.61 -35.11
CA THR A 3 -0.88 29.58 -36.23
C THR A 3 -1.92 28.45 -36.11
N ALA A 4 -1.52 27.29 -35.58
CA ALA A 4 -2.42 26.15 -35.38
C ALA A 4 -3.40 26.39 -34.21
N ALA A 5 -2.93 27.03 -33.13
CA ALA A 5 -3.78 27.41 -31.99
C ALA A 5 -4.84 28.45 -32.41
N TRP A 6 -4.46 29.41 -33.27
CA TRP A 6 -5.40 30.38 -33.84
C TRP A 6 -6.42 29.74 -34.78
N GLY A 7 -5.99 28.80 -35.64
CA GLY A 7 -6.89 28.04 -36.50
C GLY A 7 -7.92 27.22 -35.71
N TRP A 8 -7.49 26.57 -34.63
CA TRP A 8 -8.38 25.85 -33.72
C TRP A 8 -9.38 26.79 -33.02
N ALA A 9 -8.89 27.88 -32.42
CA ALA A 9 -9.73 28.81 -31.67
C ALA A 9 -10.78 29.50 -32.55
N SER A 10 -10.45 29.81 -33.80
CA SER A 10 -11.39 30.32 -34.79
C SER A 10 -12.49 29.29 -35.11
N LYS A 11 -12.11 28.03 -35.36
CA LYS A 11 -13.04 26.95 -35.72
C LYS A 11 -13.99 26.58 -34.58
N THR A 12 -13.53 26.63 -33.32
CA THR A 12 -14.34 26.29 -32.13
C THR A 12 -15.05 27.48 -31.50
N LYS A 13 -14.97 28.68 -32.11
CA LYS A 13 -15.52 29.94 -31.57
C LYS A 13 -14.98 30.31 -30.18
N ASN A 14 -13.71 29.99 -29.91
CA ASN A 14 -13.02 30.29 -28.66
C ASN A 14 -12.13 31.55 -28.75
N LEU A 15 -12.34 32.43 -29.72
CA LEU A 15 -11.70 33.74 -29.76
C LEU A 15 -12.44 34.70 -28.83
N ARG A 16 -11.70 35.48 -28.03
CA ARG A 16 -12.26 36.57 -27.21
C ARG A 16 -11.45 37.83 -27.43
N ARG A 17 -12.09 39.00 -27.30
CA ARG A 17 -11.38 40.27 -27.22
C ARG A 17 -10.97 40.54 -25.78
N SER A 18 -9.67 40.73 -25.55
CA SER A 18 -9.16 41.05 -24.22
C SER A 18 -9.68 42.41 -23.77
N PRO A 19 -10.27 42.55 -22.58
CA PRO A 19 -10.70 43.85 -22.07
C PRO A 19 -9.53 44.77 -21.68
N VAL A 20 -8.32 44.22 -21.57
CA VAL A 20 -7.13 44.97 -21.13
C VAL A 20 -6.46 45.68 -22.30
N HIS A 21 -6.27 45.00 -23.43
CA HIS A 21 -5.56 45.53 -24.60
C HIS A 21 -6.41 45.62 -25.86
N GLY A 22 -7.65 45.12 -25.87
CA GLY A 22 -8.59 45.26 -26.98
C GLY A 22 -8.30 44.37 -28.20
N GLU A 23 -7.24 43.57 -28.16
CA GLU A 23 -6.88 42.62 -29.21
C GLU A 23 -7.63 41.29 -29.03
N GLU A 24 -7.80 40.55 -30.12
CA GLU A 24 -8.31 39.19 -30.05
C GLU A 24 -7.24 38.26 -29.46
N GLU A 25 -7.67 37.32 -28.64
CA GLU A 25 -6.82 36.27 -28.08
C GLU A 25 -7.60 34.96 -28.03
N ALA A 26 -6.89 33.84 -28.23
CA ALA A 26 -7.47 32.51 -28.07
C ALA A 26 -7.74 32.25 -26.57
N ARG A 27 -8.99 31.92 -26.24
CA ARG A 27 -9.38 31.50 -24.89
C ARG A 27 -8.80 30.11 -24.62
N LEU A 28 -7.66 30.08 -23.93
CA LEU A 28 -7.07 28.84 -23.43
C LEU A 28 -7.96 28.29 -22.31
N VAL A 29 -8.61 27.16 -22.57
CA VAL A 29 -9.40 26.44 -21.58
C VAL A 29 -8.42 25.72 -20.65
N LEU A 30 -8.06 26.38 -19.54
CA LEU A 30 -7.09 25.85 -18.57
C LEU A 30 -7.67 24.77 -17.66
N THR A 31 -8.99 24.57 -17.69
CA THR A 31 -9.69 23.50 -16.97
C THR A 31 -10.82 22.98 -17.84
N ASP A 32 -10.56 21.90 -18.58
CA ASP A 32 -11.61 21.12 -19.21
C ASP A 32 -12.12 20.06 -18.23
N LYS A 33 -13.44 20.01 -18.05
CA LYS A 33 -14.11 18.81 -17.51
C LYS A 33 -14.42 17.94 -18.71
N PHE A 34 -13.63 16.89 -18.90
CA PHE A 34 -13.91 15.87 -19.92
C PHE A 34 -15.13 15.06 -19.47
N GLU A 35 -16.24 15.18 -20.20
CA GLU A 35 -17.25 14.13 -20.24
C GLU A 35 -16.78 13.12 -21.29
N ALA A 36 -16.27 11.99 -20.83
CA ALA A 36 -15.86 10.90 -21.70
C ALA A 36 -17.09 10.33 -22.41
N GLN A 37 -17.24 10.60 -23.71
CA GLN A 37 -18.11 9.83 -24.58
C GLN A 37 -17.33 8.62 -25.05
N ASP A 38 -17.47 7.50 -24.33
CA ASP A 38 -16.87 6.25 -24.75
C ASP A 38 -17.85 5.48 -25.63
N THR A 39 -17.49 5.36 -26.90
CA THR A 39 -18.11 4.46 -27.85
C THR A 39 -17.28 3.19 -27.85
N THR A 40 -17.92 2.08 -27.52
CA THR A 40 -17.63 0.66 -27.86
C THR A 40 -17.56 -0.22 -26.60
N THR A 41 -18.73 -0.70 -26.20
CA THR A 41 -18.91 -1.81 -25.25
C THR A 41 -18.42 -3.11 -25.89
N GLN A 42 -17.17 -3.48 -25.63
CA GLN A 42 -16.79 -4.90 -25.64
C GLN A 42 -17.12 -5.49 -24.26
N GLN A 43 -18.04 -6.45 -24.22
CA GLN A 43 -18.22 -7.30 -23.06
C GLN A 43 -16.99 -8.21 -22.93
N THR A 44 -16.13 -7.94 -21.95
CA THR A 44 -15.08 -8.87 -21.56
C THR A 44 -15.68 -9.87 -20.57
N GLU A 45 -16.06 -11.06 -21.04
CA GLU A 45 -16.36 -12.20 -20.18
C GLU A 45 -15.06 -12.72 -19.57
N MET A 46 -14.76 -12.34 -18.32
CA MET A 46 -13.68 -12.97 -17.54
C MET A 46 -14.17 -14.31 -16.97
N GLY A 47 -13.97 -15.39 -17.72
CA GLY A 47 -14.15 -16.76 -17.25
C GLY A 47 -12.94 -17.24 -16.43
N GLY A 48 -13.01 -17.10 -15.10
CA GLY A 48 -12.02 -17.62 -14.13
C GLY A 48 -12.54 -18.74 -13.23
N THR A 49 -13.66 -19.37 -13.60
CA THR A 49 -14.27 -20.49 -12.88
C THR A 49 -13.83 -21.79 -13.50
N ILE A 50 -12.92 -22.55 -12.86
CA ILE A 50 -12.89 -24.03 -12.96
C ILE A 50 -11.96 -24.66 -11.90
N GLU A 51 -10.87 -24.04 -11.46
CA GLU A 51 -9.90 -24.78 -10.61
C GLU A 51 -10.27 -24.90 -9.12
N LEU A 52 -11.09 -23.99 -8.57
CA LEU A 52 -11.35 -23.96 -7.13
C LEU A 52 -12.39 -24.99 -6.67
N GLU A 53 -13.44 -25.19 -7.48
CA GLU A 53 -14.51 -26.16 -7.18
C GLU A 53 -13.98 -27.59 -7.28
N ASP A 54 -13.12 -27.88 -8.26
CA ASP A 54 -12.48 -29.18 -8.44
C ASP A 54 -11.52 -29.52 -7.28
N ARG A 55 -10.81 -28.53 -6.73
CA ARG A 55 -9.96 -28.75 -5.56
C ARG A 55 -10.75 -29.00 -4.28
N LEU A 56 -11.85 -28.27 -4.09
CA LEU A 56 -12.69 -28.43 -2.90
C LEU A 56 -13.58 -29.68 -2.97
N SER A 57 -13.91 -30.16 -4.16
CA SER A 57 -14.64 -31.43 -4.34
C SER A 57 -13.78 -32.64 -4.01
N GLN A 58 -12.45 -32.54 -4.18
CA GLN A 58 -11.50 -33.61 -3.85
C GLN A 58 -11.17 -33.72 -2.35
N VAL A 59 -11.46 -32.70 -1.53
CA VAL A 59 -11.18 -32.71 -0.09
C VAL A 59 -12.43 -33.08 0.70
N ASP A 60 -12.52 -34.34 1.12
CA ASP A 60 -13.59 -34.82 1.99
C ASP A 60 -13.36 -34.46 3.46
N GLY A 61 -14.40 -33.95 4.13
CA GLY A 61 -14.39 -33.65 5.55
C GLY A 61 -15.34 -32.52 5.96
N ALA A 62 -15.81 -32.54 7.21
CA ALA A 62 -16.75 -31.54 7.73
C ALA A 62 -16.20 -30.10 7.62
N ARG A 63 -14.88 -29.93 7.76
CA ARG A 63 -14.20 -28.62 7.62
C ARG A 63 -14.22 -28.11 6.18
N ALA A 64 -13.96 -28.98 5.19
CA ALA A 64 -14.00 -28.63 3.78
C ALA A 64 -15.42 -28.31 3.31
N LYS A 65 -16.42 -29.01 3.85
CA LYS A 65 -17.84 -28.68 3.64
C LYS A 65 -18.19 -27.29 4.17
N GLY A 66 -17.82 -26.98 5.42
CA GLY A 66 -18.06 -25.66 6.00
C GLY A 66 -17.39 -24.51 5.23
N LEU A 67 -16.17 -24.74 4.71
CA LEU A 67 -15.46 -23.75 3.89
C LEU A 67 -16.14 -23.55 2.52
N ARG A 68 -16.64 -24.62 1.89
CA ARG A 68 -17.46 -24.53 0.67
C ARG A 68 -18.72 -23.71 0.88
N ASP A 69 -19.46 -24.00 1.94
CA ASP A 69 -20.70 -23.28 2.26
C ASP A 69 -20.42 -21.77 2.49
N GLN A 70 -19.30 -21.44 3.16
CA GLN A 70 -18.85 -20.06 3.36
C GLN A 70 -18.48 -19.37 2.05
N ILE A 71 -17.69 -20.01 1.18
CA ILE A 71 -17.32 -19.46 -0.13
C ILE A 71 -18.56 -19.23 -0.98
N GLN A 72 -19.48 -20.19 -1.03
CA GLN A 72 -20.71 -20.08 -1.81
C GLN A 72 -21.61 -18.93 -1.29
N THR A 73 -21.71 -18.77 0.03
CA THR A 73 -22.44 -17.64 0.64
C THR A 73 -21.82 -16.30 0.24
N GLN A 74 -20.48 -16.18 0.30
CA GLN A 74 -19.80 -14.95 -0.09
C GLN A 74 -19.89 -14.66 -1.58
N LEU A 75 -19.88 -15.70 -2.41
CA LEU A 75 -19.97 -15.55 -3.86
C LEU A 75 -21.35 -14.99 -4.24
N GLN A 76 -22.39 -15.44 -3.54
CA GLN A 76 -23.73 -14.92 -3.74
C GLN A 76 -23.84 -13.45 -3.31
N LEU A 77 -23.23 -13.08 -2.17
CA LEU A 77 -23.18 -11.67 -1.72
C LEU A 77 -22.43 -10.79 -2.73
N LEU A 78 -21.27 -11.24 -3.21
CA LEU A 78 -20.47 -10.53 -4.19
C LEU A 78 -21.24 -10.32 -5.50
N LYS A 79 -21.94 -11.35 -5.99
CA LYS A 79 -22.83 -11.26 -7.17
C LYS A 79 -23.93 -10.21 -6.96
N THR A 80 -24.57 -10.18 -5.80
CA THR A 80 -25.59 -9.16 -5.48
C THR A 80 -24.98 -7.75 -5.46
N CYS A 81 -23.82 -7.55 -4.83
CA CYS A 81 -23.15 -6.26 -4.79
C CYS A 81 -22.71 -5.77 -6.18
N PHE A 82 -22.21 -6.67 -7.04
CA PHE A 82 -21.88 -6.34 -8.43
C PHE A 82 -23.12 -5.97 -9.24
N ALA A 83 -24.23 -6.71 -9.10
CA ALA A 83 -25.48 -6.36 -9.77
C ALA A 83 -25.98 -4.96 -9.36
N ASP A 84 -25.91 -4.63 -8.07
CA ASP A 84 -26.24 -3.30 -7.56
C ASP A 84 -25.30 -2.22 -8.09
N MET A 85 -24.00 -2.50 -8.20
CA MET A 85 -23.02 -1.58 -8.75
C MET A 85 -23.28 -1.30 -10.23
N THR A 86 -23.48 -2.35 -11.03
CA THR A 86 -23.81 -2.24 -12.46
C THR A 86 -25.11 -1.46 -12.66
N LYS A 87 -26.12 -1.71 -11.84
CA LYS A 87 -27.38 -0.95 -11.87
C LYS A 87 -27.14 0.53 -11.60
N LYS A 88 -26.37 0.86 -10.55
CA LYS A 88 -26.05 2.27 -10.24
C LYS A 88 -25.19 2.95 -11.30
N GLN A 89 -24.28 2.22 -11.94
CA GLN A 89 -23.50 2.73 -13.07
C GLN A 89 -24.40 3.03 -14.27
N SER A 90 -25.36 2.15 -14.57
CA SER A 90 -26.38 2.41 -15.61
C SER A 90 -27.26 3.61 -15.26
N ASP A 91 -27.69 3.73 -13.99
CA ASP A 91 -28.47 4.88 -13.53
C ASP A 91 -27.66 6.19 -13.66
N ALA A 92 -26.34 6.15 -13.45
CA ALA A 92 -25.47 7.32 -13.56
C ALA A 92 -25.40 7.90 -14.99
N LEU A 93 -25.71 7.09 -16.01
CA LEU A 93 -25.76 7.54 -17.41
C LEU A 93 -27.03 8.34 -17.72
N THR A 94 -28.10 8.12 -16.96
CA THR A 94 -29.42 8.72 -17.24
C THR A 94 -29.85 9.73 -16.18
N ARG A 95 -29.23 9.70 -15.00
CA ARG A 95 -29.56 10.54 -13.85
C ARG A 95 -28.49 11.61 -13.61
N PRO A 96 -28.87 12.85 -13.26
CA PRO A 96 -27.93 13.85 -12.79
C PRO A 96 -27.11 13.35 -11.59
N LEU A 97 -25.79 13.55 -11.63
CA LEU A 97 -24.84 13.17 -10.58
C LEU A 97 -24.93 14.11 -9.36
N ASP A 98 -26.03 14.02 -8.61
CA ASP A 98 -26.15 14.69 -7.32
C ASP A 98 -25.28 14.03 -6.24
N LYS A 99 -24.91 14.80 -5.21
CA LYS A 99 -24.05 14.31 -4.11
C LYS A 99 -24.60 13.06 -3.42
N PRO A 100 -25.91 12.97 -3.07
CA PRO A 100 -26.47 11.76 -2.47
C PRO A 100 -26.31 10.51 -3.35
N PHE A 101 -26.44 10.64 -4.66
CA PHE A 101 -26.26 9.54 -5.59
C PHE A 101 -24.78 9.13 -5.72
N GLN A 102 -23.85 10.09 -5.80
CA GLN A 102 -22.41 9.81 -5.75
C GLN A 102 -22.00 9.07 -4.46
N ASP A 103 -22.48 9.53 -3.30
CA ASP A 103 -22.23 8.88 -2.01
C ASP A 103 -22.80 7.44 -2.00
N SER A 104 -23.94 7.23 -2.67
CA SER A 104 -24.55 5.91 -2.82
C SER A 104 -23.74 4.97 -3.71
N ILE A 105 -23.14 5.46 -4.80
CA ILE A 105 -22.22 4.68 -5.64
C ILE A 105 -20.97 4.30 -4.84
N LEU A 106 -20.36 5.27 -4.16
CA LEU A 106 -19.17 5.03 -3.35
C LEU A 106 -19.42 3.99 -2.25
N LYS A 107 -20.60 4.00 -1.63
CA LYS A 107 -20.99 3.00 -0.63
C LYS A 107 -21.07 1.59 -1.23
N VAL A 108 -21.67 1.43 -2.42
CA VAL A 108 -21.74 0.12 -3.09
C VAL A 108 -20.36 -0.34 -3.52
N PHE A 109 -19.53 0.56 -4.05
CA PHE A 109 -18.14 0.25 -4.42
C PHE A 109 -17.32 -0.22 -3.22
N ALA A 110 -17.45 0.45 -2.08
CA ALA A 110 -16.78 0.05 -0.83
C ALA A 110 -17.25 -1.33 -0.36
N GLU A 111 -18.55 -1.65 -0.47
CA GLU A 111 -19.06 -2.97 -0.10
C GLU A 111 -18.57 -4.06 -1.06
N VAL A 112 -18.59 -3.83 -2.38
CA VAL A 112 -18.02 -4.76 -3.37
C VAL A 112 -16.55 -5.06 -3.04
N THR A 113 -15.75 -4.03 -2.78
CA THR A 113 -14.32 -4.17 -2.44
C THR A 113 -14.14 -4.99 -1.16
N LYS A 114 -14.98 -4.75 -0.15
CA LYS A 114 -14.93 -5.51 1.11
C LYS A 114 -15.27 -7.00 0.88
N GLN A 115 -16.31 -7.30 0.11
CA GLN A 115 -16.69 -8.69 -0.17
C GLN A 115 -15.65 -9.42 -1.03
N ASP A 116 -15.03 -8.71 -1.97
CA ASP A 116 -13.94 -9.25 -2.80
C ASP A 116 -12.71 -9.63 -1.95
N LEU A 117 -12.32 -8.76 -1.00
CA LEU A 117 -11.24 -9.07 -0.05
C LEU A 117 -11.57 -10.28 0.84
N ILE A 118 -12.82 -10.40 1.30
CA ILE A 118 -13.27 -11.56 2.07
C ILE A 118 -13.18 -12.84 1.23
N MET A 119 -13.61 -12.79 -0.04
CA MET A 119 -13.52 -13.91 -0.97
C MET A 119 -12.08 -14.35 -1.21
N ASN A 120 -11.19 -13.40 -1.49
CA ASN A 120 -9.77 -13.64 -1.70
C ASN A 120 -9.12 -14.31 -0.48
N ASN A 121 -9.50 -13.92 0.73
CA ASN A 121 -9.04 -14.57 1.96
C ASN A 121 -9.47 -16.04 2.05
N TYR A 122 -10.71 -16.36 1.63
CA TYR A 122 -11.16 -17.75 1.59
C TYR A 122 -10.40 -18.55 0.53
N VAL A 123 -10.15 -18.00 -0.65
CA VAL A 123 -9.34 -18.65 -1.71
C VAL A 123 -7.92 -18.94 -1.22
N VAL A 124 -7.28 -18.00 -0.54
CA VAL A 124 -5.93 -18.25 0.03
C VAL A 124 -5.97 -19.35 1.09
N ARG A 125 -7.03 -19.44 1.90
CA ARG A 125 -7.21 -20.51 2.90
C ARG A 125 -7.37 -21.88 2.25
N THR A 126 -8.05 -21.99 1.11
CA THR A 126 -8.21 -23.27 0.40
C THR A 126 -6.89 -23.73 -0.24
N LEU A 127 -6.07 -22.80 -0.74
CA LEU A 127 -4.76 -23.12 -1.32
C LEU A 127 -3.76 -23.66 -0.27
N LYS A 128 -3.91 -23.23 0.99
CA LYS A 128 -3.05 -23.68 2.10
C LYS A 128 -3.48 -25.03 2.70
N SER A 129 -4.70 -25.51 2.45
CA SER A 129 -5.13 -26.82 2.92
C SER A 129 -4.53 -27.92 2.04
N THR A 130 -3.37 -28.45 2.43
CA THR A 130 -2.73 -29.57 1.72
C THR A 130 -3.56 -30.85 1.90
N PRO A 131 -4.01 -31.51 0.82
CA PRO A 131 -4.69 -32.79 0.93
C PRO A 131 -3.71 -33.84 1.46
N GLY A 132 -3.92 -34.32 2.70
CA GLY A 132 -3.17 -35.44 3.26
C GLY A 132 -2.56 -35.26 4.66
N SER A 133 -2.68 -34.10 5.32
CA SER A 133 -2.08 -33.91 6.67
C SER A 133 -3.02 -34.26 7.84
N SER A 134 -3.95 -35.20 7.68
CA SER A 134 -4.77 -35.68 8.81
C SER A 134 -3.89 -36.51 9.75
N LYS A 135 -3.33 -35.86 10.79
CA LYS A 135 -2.76 -36.59 11.93
C LYS A 135 -3.86 -37.50 12.51
N PRO A 136 -3.60 -38.81 12.72
CA PRO A 136 -4.59 -39.71 13.29
C PRO A 136 -5.02 -39.20 14.66
N ALA A 137 -6.33 -39.09 14.86
CA ALA A 137 -6.93 -38.64 16.11
C ALA A 137 -6.43 -39.50 17.27
N GLY A 138 -5.67 -38.87 18.17
CA GLY A 138 -5.16 -39.51 19.38
C GLY A 138 -6.31 -40.06 20.23
N LYS A 139 -6.16 -41.31 20.67
CA LYS A 139 -7.05 -42.03 21.58
C LYS A 139 -7.54 -41.13 22.72
N SER A 140 -8.86 -41.01 22.84
CA SER A 140 -9.54 -40.40 23.98
C SER A 140 -9.17 -41.13 25.28
N ASN A 141 -8.45 -40.45 26.17
CA ASN A 141 -8.15 -40.94 27.50
C ASN A 141 -9.37 -40.65 28.40
N LYS A 142 -10.36 -41.55 28.35
CA LYS A 142 -11.53 -41.54 29.22
C LYS A 142 -11.42 -42.76 30.12
N ASP A 143 -10.80 -42.59 31.29
CA ASP A 143 -11.04 -43.36 32.51
C ASP A 143 -10.09 -42.90 33.62
N LYS A 144 -10.60 -42.04 34.53
CA LYS A 144 -10.21 -41.96 35.95
C LYS A 144 -10.96 -40.82 36.63
N LYS A 145 -12.19 -41.10 37.05
CA LYS A 145 -12.85 -40.32 38.11
C LYS A 145 -13.77 -41.24 38.90
N ASP A 146 -13.19 -41.91 39.90
CA ASP A 146 -13.92 -42.46 41.04
C ASP A 146 -13.00 -42.63 42.24
N LYS A 147 -13.16 -41.73 43.21
CA LYS A 147 -12.91 -41.83 44.66
C LYS A 147 -12.57 -40.46 45.21
N LYS A 148 -13.47 -39.90 46.03
CA LYS A 148 -13.24 -39.70 47.47
C LYS A 148 -14.38 -38.89 48.08
N ASP A 149 -15.30 -39.61 48.69
CA ASP A 149 -16.26 -39.07 49.65
C ASP A 149 -15.63 -38.83 51.02
N LYS A 150 -16.21 -37.84 51.72
CA LYS A 150 -16.34 -37.64 53.17
C LYS A 150 -15.08 -37.51 54.06
N LYS A 151 -14.97 -36.36 54.73
CA LYS A 151 -14.96 -36.31 56.22
C LYS A 151 -15.26 -34.91 56.78
N ASP A 152 -15.97 -34.95 57.89
CA ASP A 152 -16.66 -33.91 58.66
C ASP A 152 -15.82 -32.82 59.37
N LYS A 153 -16.46 -31.64 59.51
CA LYS A 153 -16.75 -30.88 60.75
C LYS A 153 -15.64 -30.71 61.83
N LYS A 154 -15.22 -29.46 62.08
CA LYS A 154 -15.16 -28.88 63.46
C LYS A 154 -14.95 -27.35 63.49
N GLU A 155 -15.65 -26.72 64.43
CA GLU A 155 -15.66 -25.32 64.85
C GLU A 155 -14.31 -24.80 65.39
N LYS A 156 -14.02 -23.49 65.28
CA LYS A 156 -14.07 -22.51 66.41
C LYS A 156 -13.62 -21.09 66.01
N LYS A 157 -14.26 -20.12 66.69
CA LYS A 157 -14.06 -18.66 66.70
C LYS A 157 -12.62 -18.21 67.00
N GLU A 158 -12.25 -17.01 66.53
CA GLU A 158 -11.76 -15.92 67.39
C GLU A 158 -11.72 -14.55 66.69
N ASP A 159 -12.08 -13.52 67.45
CA ASP A 159 -12.24 -12.11 67.11
C ASP A 159 -10.93 -11.38 66.76
N LYS A 160 -10.97 -10.47 65.76
CA LYS A 160 -9.98 -9.39 65.59
C LYS A 160 -10.63 -8.08 65.12
N PRO A 161 -10.11 -6.90 65.55
CA PRO A 161 -10.79 -5.60 65.49
C PRO A 161 -10.67 -4.90 64.13
N PRO A 162 -11.49 -3.85 63.87
CA PRO A 162 -11.64 -3.28 62.53
C PRO A 162 -10.45 -2.40 62.13
N LYS A 163 -9.83 -2.72 60.97
CA LYS A 163 -8.89 -1.83 60.27
C LYS A 163 -9.62 -0.98 59.23
N LYS A 164 -9.27 0.30 59.21
CA LYS A 164 -9.77 1.39 58.35
C LYS A 164 -9.75 1.06 56.84
N PRO A 165 -10.65 1.66 56.03
CA PRO A 165 -10.76 1.36 54.60
C PRO A 165 -9.57 1.89 53.81
N LYS A 166 -8.84 0.97 53.15
CA LYS A 166 -7.86 1.27 52.11
C LYS A 166 -8.58 1.20 50.77
N LYS A 167 -8.55 2.31 50.03
CA LYS A 167 -9.18 2.49 48.71
C LYS A 167 -8.40 1.65 47.68
N GLU A 168 -8.87 0.44 47.41
CA GLU A 168 -8.36 -0.41 46.32
C GLU A 168 -9.12 -0.07 45.03
N SER A 169 -8.42 0.52 44.05
CA SER A 169 -8.86 0.57 42.66
C SER A 169 -8.57 -0.79 42.01
N LYS A 170 -9.54 -1.72 42.10
CA LYS A 170 -9.55 -2.94 41.28
C LYS A 170 -9.93 -2.57 39.85
N GLY A 171 -8.92 -2.34 39.00
CA GLY A 171 -9.06 -2.53 37.56
C GLY A 171 -8.86 -4.01 37.26
N SER A 172 -9.95 -4.75 37.08
CA SER A 172 -9.91 -6.11 36.56
C SER A 172 -9.56 -6.04 35.07
N HIS A 173 -8.28 -6.22 34.73
CA HIS A 173 -7.91 -6.63 33.38
C HIS A 173 -8.20 -8.13 33.29
N SER A 174 -9.35 -8.48 32.70
CA SER A 174 -9.60 -9.84 32.25
C SER A 174 -8.58 -10.16 31.16
N SER A 175 -7.67 -11.08 31.46
CA SER A 175 -6.90 -11.79 30.46
C SER A 175 -7.85 -12.79 29.79
N GLU A 176 -8.59 -12.31 28.80
CA GLU A 176 -9.19 -13.23 27.83
C GLU A 176 -8.02 -13.76 26.99
N ASP A 177 -7.79 -15.07 27.10
CA ASP A 177 -6.90 -15.83 26.24
C ASP A 177 -7.46 -15.77 24.81
N ASP A 178 -7.05 -14.73 24.10
CA ASP A 178 -7.24 -14.61 22.65
C ASP A 178 -6.36 -15.67 21.96
N ASP A 179 -6.93 -16.87 21.80
CA ASP A 179 -6.52 -17.92 20.85
C ASP A 179 -6.72 -17.42 19.40
N VAL A 180 -6.17 -16.25 19.07
CA VAL A 180 -6.06 -15.77 17.69
C VAL A 180 -5.08 -16.70 17.00
N SER A 181 -5.59 -17.53 16.09
CA SER A 181 -4.80 -18.53 15.40
C SER A 181 -3.62 -17.85 14.68
N ASP A 182 -2.42 -18.41 14.84
CA ASP A 182 -1.16 -17.90 14.29
C ASP A 182 -1.21 -17.63 12.75
N ASP A 183 -2.18 -18.22 12.05
CA ASP A 183 -2.40 -18.05 10.61
C ASP A 183 -3.00 -16.68 10.22
N ASP A 184 -3.73 -16.02 11.12
CA ASP A 184 -4.32 -14.70 10.86
C ASP A 184 -3.27 -13.57 10.89
N LEU A 185 -2.14 -13.78 11.58
CA LEU A 185 -1.06 -12.80 11.70
C LEU A 185 -0.19 -12.71 10.42
N ALA A 186 0.02 -13.84 9.74
CA ALA A 186 0.70 -13.87 8.44
C ALA A 186 -0.15 -13.22 7.34
N ASN A 187 -1.48 -13.32 7.45
CA ASN A 187 -2.41 -12.65 6.55
C ASN A 187 -2.50 -11.15 6.86
N GLU A 188 -2.42 -10.74 8.14
CA GLU A 188 -2.24 -9.32 8.49
C GLU A 188 -0.97 -8.75 7.82
N LEU A 189 0.15 -9.47 7.88
CA LEU A 189 1.48 -9.06 7.38
C LEU A 189 1.49 -8.54 5.93
N LEU A 190 0.58 -9.02 5.09
CA LEU A 190 0.52 -8.71 3.66
C LEU A 190 -0.32 -7.46 3.29
N VAL A 191 -1.21 -6.99 4.18
CA VAL A 191 -2.27 -6.03 3.80
C VAL A 191 -1.98 -4.56 4.16
N GLY A 192 -1.06 -4.27 5.10
CA GLY A 192 -1.08 -3.00 5.84
C GLY A 192 0.07 -2.02 5.70
N PHE A 193 0.84 -2.03 4.59
CA PHE A 193 2.00 -1.14 4.46
C PHE A 193 1.66 0.37 4.26
N GLN A 194 0.37 0.73 4.16
CA GLN A 194 -0.09 2.04 3.70
C GLN A 194 -0.06 3.16 4.77
N THR A 195 0.18 2.84 6.03
CA THR A 195 0.10 3.79 7.16
C THR A 195 1.29 3.60 8.10
N GLY A 196 2.37 4.37 7.89
CA GLY A 196 3.68 4.16 8.53
C GLY A 196 3.75 4.11 10.08
N ALA A 197 2.71 4.57 10.80
CA ALA A 197 2.61 4.36 12.25
C ALA A 197 2.03 2.96 12.59
N GLU A 198 1.03 2.52 11.84
CA GLU A 198 0.47 1.16 11.94
C GLU A 198 1.49 0.12 11.50
N SER A 199 2.38 0.46 10.54
CA SER A 199 3.45 -0.44 10.13
C SER A 199 4.46 -0.71 11.25
N ALA A 200 4.86 0.31 12.01
CA ALA A 200 5.82 0.13 13.11
C ALA A 200 5.21 -0.63 14.30
N GLU A 201 3.99 -0.29 14.72
CA GLU A 201 3.27 -1.03 15.76
C GLU A 201 3.06 -2.49 15.37
N ARG A 202 2.74 -2.73 14.09
CA ARG A 202 2.60 -4.08 13.56
C ARG A 202 3.93 -4.83 13.52
N VAL A 203 5.02 -4.20 13.06
CA VAL A 203 6.37 -4.80 13.10
C VAL A 203 6.73 -5.21 14.52
N VAL A 204 6.45 -4.37 15.51
CA VAL A 204 6.63 -4.67 16.93
C VAL A 204 5.75 -5.85 17.38
N ARG A 205 4.46 -5.87 17.00
CA ARG A 205 3.54 -6.97 17.33
C ARG A 205 4.00 -8.30 16.74
N ILE A 206 4.45 -8.30 15.48
CA ILE A 206 5.02 -9.47 14.81
C ILE A 206 6.26 -9.94 15.55
N ALA A 207 7.15 -9.01 15.91
CA ALA A 207 8.33 -9.35 16.69
C ALA A 207 7.96 -9.99 18.04
N GLN A 208 6.92 -9.51 18.72
CA GLN A 208 6.41 -10.10 19.97
C GLN A 208 5.90 -11.53 19.78
N VAL A 209 5.16 -11.80 18.71
CA VAL A 209 4.67 -13.15 18.40
C VAL A 209 5.84 -14.06 18.03
N ALA A 210 6.71 -13.63 17.12
CA ALA A 210 7.88 -14.39 16.70
C ALA A 210 8.83 -14.69 17.87
N SER A 211 9.09 -13.72 18.74
CA SER A 211 9.91 -13.89 19.94
C SER A 211 9.30 -14.92 20.90
N ARG A 212 7.99 -14.87 21.17
CA ARG A 212 7.30 -15.87 22.01
C ARG A 212 7.36 -17.27 21.42
N LYS A 213 7.22 -17.40 20.09
CA LYS A 213 7.31 -18.69 19.39
C LYS A 213 8.73 -19.25 19.43
N MET A 214 9.73 -18.43 19.16
CA MET A 214 11.14 -18.84 19.20
C MET A 214 11.60 -19.21 20.61
N GLN A 215 11.12 -18.54 21.66
CA GLN A 215 11.44 -18.91 23.05
C GLN A 215 11.02 -20.34 23.40
N LYS A 216 9.94 -20.85 22.77
CA LYS A 216 9.52 -22.25 22.93
C LYS A 216 10.39 -23.23 22.16
N GLN A 217 11.09 -22.78 21.13
CA GLN A 217 11.86 -23.61 20.19
C GLN A 217 13.38 -23.55 20.40
N GLY A 218 13.90 -22.58 21.17
CA GLY A 218 15.33 -22.47 21.45
C GLY A 218 15.81 -21.03 21.64
N PRO A 219 17.12 -20.76 21.43
CA PRO A 219 17.68 -19.42 21.56
C PRO A 219 17.04 -18.45 20.57
N VAL A 220 16.61 -17.30 21.07
CA VAL A 220 15.95 -16.25 20.28
C VAL A 220 16.97 -15.21 19.87
N ASP A 221 16.86 -14.74 18.63
CA ASP A 221 17.64 -13.60 18.12
C ASP A 221 17.52 -12.39 19.09
N PRO A 222 18.65 -11.86 19.61
CA PRO A 222 18.63 -10.74 20.55
C PRO A 222 17.93 -9.49 20.00
N SER A 223 18.08 -9.22 18.70
CA SER A 223 17.45 -8.10 18.00
C SER A 223 15.94 -8.23 17.96
N LEU A 224 15.45 -9.45 17.68
CA LEU A 224 14.02 -9.75 17.67
C LEU A 224 13.43 -9.62 19.07
N LYS A 225 14.14 -10.10 20.09
CA LYS A 225 13.72 -9.98 21.50
C LYS A 225 13.63 -8.52 21.93
N GLU A 226 14.56 -7.68 21.49
CA GLU A 226 14.55 -6.26 21.81
C GLU A 226 13.45 -5.49 21.07
N LEU A 227 13.24 -5.80 19.79
CA LEU A 227 12.13 -5.25 19.02
C LEU A 227 10.79 -5.63 19.64
N ALA A 228 10.65 -6.88 20.10
CA ALA A 228 9.48 -7.37 20.81
C ALA A 228 9.23 -6.64 22.15
N ALA A 229 10.31 -6.31 22.87
CA ALA A 229 10.23 -5.60 24.14
C ALA A 229 9.86 -4.11 23.99
N SER A 230 9.93 -3.58 22.77
CA SER A 230 9.49 -2.23 22.46
C SER A 230 7.97 -2.17 22.58
N GLY A 231 7.41 -1.50 23.59
CA GLY A 231 5.95 -1.38 23.71
C GLY A 231 5.30 -0.68 22.50
N SER A 232 4.01 -0.93 22.25
CA SER A 232 3.26 -0.37 21.12
C SER A 232 3.17 1.16 21.15
N SER A 233 3.08 1.77 22.35
CA SER A 233 2.92 3.21 22.53
C SER A 233 4.02 4.09 21.95
N ASN A 234 5.18 3.50 21.61
CA ASN A 234 6.31 4.19 20.99
C ASN A 234 6.97 3.35 19.87
N ALA A 235 6.21 2.48 19.22
CA ALA A 235 6.75 1.50 18.28
C ALA A 235 7.65 2.12 17.20
N SER A 236 7.23 3.21 16.55
CA SER A 236 8.03 3.90 15.53
C SER A 236 9.36 4.44 16.08
N ARG A 237 9.34 5.04 17.27
CA ARG A 237 10.54 5.60 17.90
C ARG A 237 11.52 4.51 18.33
N SER A 238 11.00 3.43 18.87
CA SER A 238 11.80 2.28 19.30
C SER A 238 12.40 1.54 18.10
N LEU A 239 11.60 1.28 17.06
CA LEU A 239 12.06 0.70 15.80
C LEU A 239 13.16 1.56 15.16
N TYR A 240 12.96 2.87 15.08
CA TYR A 240 13.96 3.80 14.57
C TYR A 240 15.28 3.73 15.34
N ARG A 241 15.23 3.74 16.68
CA ARG A 241 16.42 3.61 17.53
C ARG A 241 17.13 2.27 17.34
N LEU A 242 16.37 1.18 17.18
CA LEU A 242 16.92 -0.14 16.92
C LEU A 242 17.68 -0.18 15.59
N ILE A 243 17.04 0.30 14.50
CA ILE A 243 17.65 0.41 13.16
C ILE A 243 18.95 1.23 13.23
N GLN A 244 18.92 2.37 13.93
CA GLN A 244 20.10 3.22 14.11
C GLN A 244 21.22 2.52 14.87
N ARG A 245 20.91 1.89 16.01
CA ARG A 245 21.93 1.24 16.85
C ARG A 245 22.56 0.03 16.14
N GLN A 246 21.80 -0.66 15.30
CA GLN A 246 22.29 -1.79 14.52
C GLN A 246 23.06 -1.38 13.24
N GLY A 247 23.09 -0.08 12.92
CA GLY A 247 23.73 0.38 11.70
C GLY A 247 22.98 -0.02 10.42
N HIS A 248 21.67 -0.28 10.51
CA HIS A 248 20.82 -0.58 9.35
C HIS A 248 20.27 0.68 8.66
N CYS A 249 20.76 1.86 9.03
CA CYS A 249 20.50 3.08 8.28
C CYS A 249 21.34 3.10 7.01
N LEU A 250 20.71 3.43 5.87
CA LEU A 250 21.45 3.74 4.67
C LEU A 250 22.27 5.02 4.91
N PRO A 251 23.57 5.05 4.57
CA PRO A 251 24.44 6.21 4.79
C PRO A 251 24.20 7.32 3.76
N VAL A 252 22.93 7.68 3.53
CA VAL A 252 22.55 8.74 2.60
C VAL A 252 22.61 10.09 3.31
N ARG A 253 23.31 11.04 2.69
CA ARG A 253 23.48 12.39 3.24
C ARG A 253 22.15 13.14 3.29
N ILE A 254 21.74 13.52 4.50
CA ILE A 254 20.64 14.46 4.73
C ILE A 254 21.22 15.88 4.65
N THR A 255 20.73 16.66 3.70
CA THR A 255 21.15 18.05 3.48
C THR A 255 20.18 19.00 4.16
N GLY A 256 20.67 20.07 4.76
CA GLY A 256 19.82 21.12 5.33
C GLY A 256 19.48 22.19 4.29
N VAL A 257 18.24 22.25 3.82
CA VAL A 257 17.75 23.27 2.87
C VAL A 257 17.11 24.42 3.64
N ASN A 258 17.53 25.65 3.36
CA ASN A 258 16.91 26.83 3.95
C ASN A 258 15.51 27.00 3.35
N ALA A 259 14.47 26.88 4.18
CA ALA A 259 13.11 27.18 3.78
C ALA A 259 12.48 28.21 4.73
N PRO A 260 11.78 29.20 4.19
CA PRO A 260 11.12 30.21 4.99
C PRO A 260 9.90 29.60 5.70
N ILE A 261 9.86 29.69 7.02
CA ILE A 261 8.72 29.26 7.83
C ILE A 261 8.02 30.44 8.47
N ARG A 262 6.72 30.27 8.68
CA ARG A 262 5.92 31.19 9.50
C ARG A 262 5.90 30.68 10.93
N VAL A 263 6.48 31.43 11.85
CA VAL A 263 6.48 31.12 13.28
C VAL A 263 5.63 32.16 14.01
N ILE A 264 4.77 31.73 14.91
CA ILE A 264 3.99 32.64 15.76
C ILE A 264 4.77 32.85 17.05
N LYS A 265 5.31 34.07 17.25
CA LYS A 265 5.99 34.46 18.50
C LYS A 265 5.25 35.65 19.10
N LYS A 266 4.77 35.52 20.35
CA LYS A 266 4.02 36.55 21.09
C LYS A 266 2.86 37.15 20.28
N GLY A 267 2.08 36.30 19.60
CA GLY A 267 0.93 36.72 18.80
C GLY A 267 1.25 37.36 17.44
N ARG A 268 2.52 37.52 17.06
CA ARG A 268 2.92 38.02 15.73
C ARG A 268 3.41 36.87 14.86
N VAL A 269 3.00 36.88 13.59
CA VAL A 269 3.52 35.95 12.56
C VAL A 269 4.85 36.51 12.05
N LEU A 270 5.94 35.82 12.36
CA LEU A 270 7.29 36.14 11.87
C LEU A 270 7.68 35.14 10.79
N ARG A 271 8.44 35.61 9.80
CA ARG A 271 9.10 34.76 8.80
C ARG A 271 10.51 34.48 9.30
N GLU A 272 10.85 33.21 9.49
CA GLU A 272 12.18 32.77 9.89
C GLU A 272 12.70 31.78 8.85
N ASP A 273 13.98 31.88 8.51
CA ASP A 273 14.61 30.87 7.66
C ASP A 273 15.02 29.69 8.54
N TRP A 274 14.47 28.52 8.24
CA TRP A 274 14.78 27.29 8.94
C TRP A 274 15.53 26.34 8.03
N ARG A 275 16.56 25.69 8.57
CA ARG A 275 17.34 24.68 7.85
C ARG A 275 16.63 23.33 7.95
N PHE A 276 15.76 23.04 6.98
CA PHE A 276 14.99 21.80 6.93
C PHE A 276 15.88 20.63 6.54
N PRO A 277 15.83 19.49 7.27
CA PRO A 277 16.46 18.27 6.82
C PRO A 277 15.77 17.77 5.56
N THR A 278 16.53 17.59 4.49
CA THR A 278 16.05 17.19 3.16
C THR A 278 16.94 16.08 2.63
N LEU A 279 16.31 14.98 2.25
CA LEU A 279 16.96 13.93 1.47
C LEU A 279 16.92 14.35 0.00
N LEU A 280 18.06 14.81 -0.53
CA LEU A 280 18.12 15.22 -1.93
C LEU A 280 18.09 13.98 -2.84
N PRO A 281 17.39 14.03 -3.99
CA PRO A 281 17.45 12.96 -4.98
C PRO A 281 18.89 12.65 -5.41
N SER A 282 19.74 13.68 -5.54
CA SER A 282 21.16 13.51 -5.86
C SER A 282 21.90 12.69 -4.81
N SER A 283 21.70 12.96 -3.51
CA SER A 283 22.30 12.16 -2.43
C SER A 283 21.91 10.68 -2.52
N TRP A 284 20.65 10.41 -2.89
CA TRP A 284 20.15 9.05 -3.04
C TRP A 284 20.76 8.34 -4.27
N VAL A 285 20.84 9.05 -5.40
CA VAL A 285 21.49 8.54 -6.63
C VAL A 285 22.98 8.29 -6.42
N GLU A 286 23.69 9.22 -5.78
CA GLU A 286 25.11 9.05 -5.41
C GLU A 286 25.31 7.79 -4.57
N TYR A 287 24.44 7.55 -3.58
CA TYR A 287 24.49 6.34 -2.77
C TYR A 287 24.15 5.08 -3.57
N ALA A 288 23.12 5.11 -4.41
CA ALA A 288 22.75 3.97 -5.25
C ALA A 288 23.89 3.58 -6.21
N LEU A 289 24.60 4.57 -6.76
CA LEU A 289 25.79 4.34 -7.59
C LEU A 289 26.96 3.81 -6.75
N SER A 290 27.18 4.32 -5.54
CA SER A 290 28.30 3.87 -4.69
C SER A 290 28.19 2.41 -4.23
N ILE A 291 26.97 1.84 -4.21
CA ILE A 291 26.72 0.42 -3.93
C ILE A 291 26.63 -0.46 -5.18
N GLY A 292 26.94 0.07 -6.37
CA GLY A 292 26.99 -0.69 -7.62
C GLY A 292 25.98 -0.29 -8.70
N GLY A 293 25.05 0.63 -8.42
CA GLY A 293 24.15 1.23 -9.41
C GLY A 293 22.91 0.41 -9.79
N GLN A 294 22.86 -0.88 -9.45
CA GLN A 294 21.78 -1.80 -9.83
C GLN A 294 20.35 -1.27 -9.59
N PRO A 295 20.04 -0.57 -8.48
CA PRO A 295 18.69 -0.05 -8.24
C PRO A 295 18.18 0.96 -9.29
N ILE A 296 19.09 1.64 -10.00
CA ILE A 296 18.77 2.70 -10.98
C ILE A 296 19.29 2.40 -12.40
N LEU A 297 20.06 1.32 -12.57
CA LEU A 297 20.62 0.87 -13.85
C LEU A 297 19.97 -0.42 -14.36
N GLY A 298 18.69 -0.65 -14.04
CA GLY A 298 17.97 -1.80 -14.58
C GLY A 298 18.47 -3.15 -14.07
N GLY A 299 19.08 -3.19 -12.88
CA GLY A 299 19.73 -4.39 -12.33
C GLY A 299 21.18 -4.59 -12.76
N CYS A 300 21.68 -3.78 -13.69
CA CYS A 300 23.08 -3.80 -14.10
C CYS A 300 23.98 -3.15 -13.05
N THR A 301 25.16 -3.72 -12.87
CA THR A 301 26.27 -3.11 -12.12
C THR A 301 26.97 -2.04 -12.95
N LEU A 302 27.77 -1.19 -12.30
CA LEU A 302 28.61 -0.19 -12.98
C LEU A 302 29.66 -0.81 -13.92
N ASP A 303 30.13 -2.02 -13.61
CA ASP A 303 31.09 -2.76 -14.44
C ASP A 303 30.46 -3.27 -15.76
N GLU A 304 29.14 -3.39 -15.79
CA GLU A 304 28.38 -3.82 -16.97
C GLU A 304 28.05 -2.62 -17.88
N THR A 305 29.05 -1.78 -18.17
CA THR A 305 28.90 -0.54 -18.94
C THR A 305 28.16 -0.74 -20.24
N LYS A 306 28.52 -1.78 -21.01
CA LYS A 306 27.85 -2.08 -22.29
C LYS A 306 26.37 -2.43 -22.10
N ALA A 307 26.02 -3.14 -21.03
CA ALA A 307 24.65 -3.59 -20.79
C ALA A 307 23.72 -2.41 -20.46
N TYR A 308 24.07 -1.62 -19.43
CA TYR A 308 23.20 -0.51 -19.03
C TYR A 308 23.17 0.61 -20.09
N THR A 309 24.28 0.88 -20.80
CA THR A 309 24.29 1.90 -21.85
C THR A 309 23.42 1.50 -23.05
N THR A 310 23.44 0.22 -23.44
CA THR A 310 22.56 -0.32 -24.49
C THR A 310 21.10 -0.22 -24.06
N MET A 311 20.79 -0.60 -22.83
CA MET A 311 19.44 -0.49 -22.25
C MET A 311 18.95 0.96 -22.23
N LEU A 312 19.74 1.91 -21.74
CA LEU A 312 19.36 3.33 -21.69
C LEU A 312 19.16 3.91 -23.08
N LYS A 313 20.01 3.58 -24.06
CA LYS A 313 19.81 3.97 -25.46
C LYS A 313 18.50 3.42 -26.01
N GLN A 314 18.21 2.14 -25.78
CA GLN A 314 16.97 1.51 -26.24
C GLN A 314 15.74 2.20 -25.63
N PHE A 315 15.77 2.51 -24.33
CA PHE A 315 14.70 3.26 -23.67
C PHE A 315 14.44 4.59 -24.38
N TRP A 316 15.48 5.40 -24.59
CA TRP A 316 15.32 6.73 -25.17
C TRP A 316 14.93 6.70 -26.65
N GLN A 317 15.38 5.70 -27.41
CA GLN A 317 14.93 5.48 -28.78
C GLN A 317 13.42 5.20 -28.82
N ASN A 318 12.93 4.30 -27.96
CA ASN A 318 11.51 3.99 -27.85
C ASN A 318 10.71 5.21 -27.38
N TYR A 319 11.22 5.95 -26.40
CA TYR A 319 10.58 7.18 -25.92
C TYR A 319 10.52 8.27 -27.00
N ARG A 320 11.54 8.38 -27.86
CA ARG A 320 11.57 9.35 -28.97
C ARG A 320 10.54 9.06 -30.05
N MET A 321 10.26 7.78 -30.31
CA MET A 321 9.23 7.38 -31.27
C MET A 321 7.83 7.82 -30.81
N THR A 322 7.56 7.74 -29.50
CA THR A 322 6.26 8.08 -28.93
C THR A 322 6.13 9.56 -28.57
N HIS A 323 7.22 10.22 -28.17
CA HIS A 323 7.26 11.62 -27.72
C HIS A 323 8.33 12.43 -28.46
N PRO A 324 8.26 12.57 -29.80
CA PRO A 324 9.31 13.22 -30.58
C PRO A 324 9.52 14.70 -30.22
N SER A 325 8.53 15.34 -29.60
CA SER A 325 8.60 16.74 -29.16
C SER A 325 9.17 16.94 -27.76
N PHE A 326 9.69 15.90 -27.10
CA PHE A 326 10.31 16.05 -25.78
C PHE A 326 11.60 16.88 -25.88
N ASP A 327 11.69 17.95 -25.09
CA ASP A 327 12.74 18.97 -25.20
C ASP A 327 14.17 18.40 -25.16
N ALA A 328 14.41 17.30 -24.43
CA ALA A 328 15.73 16.68 -24.38
C ALA A 328 16.23 16.25 -25.78
N PHE A 329 15.33 15.87 -26.68
CA PHE A 329 15.66 15.45 -28.05
C PHE A 329 16.07 16.60 -28.97
N THR A 330 15.89 17.85 -28.53
CA THR A 330 16.35 19.05 -29.26
C THR A 330 17.82 19.36 -29.03
N ARG A 331 18.44 18.73 -28.03
CA ARG A 331 19.86 18.92 -27.73
C ARG A 331 20.72 18.26 -28.80
N GLU A 332 21.76 18.95 -29.24
CA GLU A 332 22.72 18.44 -30.23
C GLU A 332 23.49 17.23 -29.72
N ASP A 333 23.74 17.16 -28.41
CA ASP A 333 24.48 16.07 -27.75
C ASP A 333 23.58 14.91 -27.29
N PHE A 334 22.27 14.92 -27.62
CA PHE A 334 21.33 13.95 -27.05
C PHE A 334 21.73 12.49 -27.31
N ASP A 335 22.10 12.18 -28.55
CA ASP A 335 22.42 10.81 -28.95
C ASP A 335 23.72 10.30 -28.27
N GLU A 336 24.61 11.22 -27.85
CA GLU A 336 25.81 10.90 -27.07
C GLU A 336 25.44 10.63 -25.59
N ILE A 337 24.63 11.49 -24.98
CA ILE A 337 24.29 11.40 -23.55
C ILE A 337 23.22 10.34 -23.25
N ALA A 338 22.43 9.91 -24.25
CA ALA A 338 21.34 8.94 -24.08
C ALA A 338 21.79 7.63 -23.43
N ALA A 339 23.04 7.19 -23.66
CA ALA A 339 23.62 5.99 -23.04
C ALA A 339 23.86 6.13 -21.53
N THR A 340 23.88 7.35 -21.00
CA THR A 340 24.18 7.66 -19.59
C THR A 340 23.04 8.40 -18.89
N LEU A 341 21.96 8.72 -19.62
CA LEU A 341 20.83 9.48 -19.11
C LEU A 341 19.81 8.54 -18.46
N VAL A 342 19.78 8.48 -17.13
CA VAL A 342 18.82 7.63 -16.40
C VAL A 342 17.46 8.31 -16.32
N PRO A 343 16.37 7.68 -16.82
CA PRO A 343 15.04 8.26 -16.75
C PRO A 343 14.45 8.18 -15.34
N PHE A 344 14.01 9.32 -14.81
CA PHE A 344 13.28 9.42 -13.55
C PHE A 344 11.88 10.00 -13.77
N ALA A 345 10.90 9.41 -13.09
CA ALA A 345 9.60 10.01 -12.92
C ALA A 345 9.56 10.77 -11.59
N ILE A 346 8.94 11.95 -11.61
CA ILE A 346 8.72 12.76 -10.42
C ILE A 346 7.21 12.92 -10.27
N HIS A 347 6.70 12.53 -9.12
CA HIS A 347 5.29 12.70 -8.78
C HIS A 347 5.18 13.53 -7.50
N GLY A 348 4.32 14.53 -7.52
CA GLY A 348 4.02 15.38 -6.36
C GLY A 348 2.57 15.24 -5.94
N ASP A 349 2.34 14.97 -4.67
CA ASP A 349 1.00 14.97 -4.07
C ASP A 349 0.92 16.04 -2.97
N GLU A 350 -0.17 16.81 -2.99
CA GLU A 350 -0.41 17.88 -2.04
C GLU A 350 -1.57 17.51 -1.12
N GLY A 351 -1.38 17.76 0.18
CA GLY A 351 -2.36 17.38 1.17
C GLY A 351 -2.34 18.24 2.42
N ARG A 352 -3.12 17.80 3.41
CA ARG A 352 -3.15 18.40 4.74
C ARG A 352 -3.00 17.32 5.79
N GLY A 353 -2.03 17.48 6.69
CA GLY A 353 -1.89 16.57 7.83
C GLY A 353 -3.01 16.74 8.86
N LYS A 354 -3.03 15.88 9.90
CA LYS A 354 -4.03 15.94 11.01
C LYS A 354 -4.12 17.32 11.69
N GLY A 355 -3.06 18.12 11.64
CA GLY A 355 -3.04 19.51 12.13
C GLY A 355 -3.47 20.58 11.11
N LYS A 356 -4.12 20.20 10.00
CA LYS A 356 -4.48 21.07 8.86
C LYS A 356 -3.30 21.82 8.21
N LYS A 357 -2.07 21.42 8.52
CA LYS A 357 -0.86 21.97 7.91
C LYS A 357 -0.70 21.42 6.50
N PRO A 358 -0.40 22.27 5.51
CA PRO A 358 -0.12 21.80 4.15
C PRO A 358 1.10 20.88 4.18
N ILE A 359 1.03 19.79 3.43
CA ILE A 359 2.11 18.83 3.23
C ILE A 359 2.22 18.63 1.72
N MET A 360 3.45 18.61 1.21
CA MET A 360 3.77 18.18 -0.14
C MET A 360 4.61 16.91 -0.02
N CYS A 361 4.17 15.85 -0.66
CA CYS A 361 4.90 14.60 -0.80
C CYS A 361 5.47 14.55 -2.21
N LEU A 362 6.80 14.53 -2.33
CA LEU A 362 7.47 14.31 -3.61
C LEU A 362 8.00 12.88 -3.63
N SER A 363 7.62 12.14 -4.65
CA SER A 363 8.18 10.83 -4.99
C SER A 363 9.06 10.97 -6.22
N VAL A 364 10.26 10.40 -6.16
CA VAL A 364 11.20 10.35 -7.28
C VAL A 364 11.54 8.87 -7.49
N GLN A 365 11.28 8.37 -8.69
CA GLN A 365 11.40 6.94 -8.98
C GLN A 365 12.11 6.72 -10.32
N PRO A 366 13.09 5.80 -10.41
CA PRO A 366 13.63 5.41 -11.70
C PRO A 366 12.53 4.74 -12.52
N VAL A 367 12.39 5.16 -13.78
CA VAL A 367 11.40 4.59 -14.71
C VAL A 367 11.71 3.11 -14.96
N ILE A 368 12.99 2.79 -15.14
CA ILE A 368 13.48 1.43 -15.32
C ILE A 368 13.75 0.84 -13.93
N GLY A 369 12.96 -0.15 -13.54
CA GLY A 369 13.16 -0.87 -12.26
C GLY A 369 14.39 -1.78 -12.29
N ALA A 370 14.81 -2.29 -11.14
CA ALA A 370 16.00 -3.16 -11.01
C ALA A 370 15.92 -4.50 -11.77
N LYS A 371 14.79 -4.81 -12.42
CA LYS A 371 14.61 -5.99 -13.27
C LYS A 371 14.82 -5.68 -14.77
N GLY A 372 15.07 -4.41 -15.15
CA GLY A 372 15.30 -3.98 -16.53
C GLY A 372 14.03 -3.51 -17.26
N LEU A 373 14.14 -3.28 -18.57
CA LEU A 373 13.09 -2.65 -19.39
C LEU A 373 11.80 -3.47 -19.52
N GLY A 374 11.90 -4.80 -19.53
CA GLY A 374 10.74 -5.69 -19.68
C GLY A 374 9.88 -5.80 -18.42
N PHE A 375 10.25 -5.11 -17.33
CA PHE A 375 9.56 -5.18 -16.06
C PHE A 375 9.15 -3.80 -15.59
N LEU A 376 7.86 -3.62 -15.41
CA LEU A 376 7.34 -2.46 -14.73
C LEU A 376 7.85 -2.46 -13.29
N ASN A 377 8.18 -1.27 -12.77
CA ASN A 377 8.52 -1.13 -11.35
C ASN A 377 7.31 -1.49 -10.44
N MET A 378 6.11 -1.54 -11.01
CA MET A 378 4.89 -2.07 -10.39
C MET A 378 4.65 -3.58 -10.61
N SER A 379 5.54 -4.31 -11.30
CA SER A 379 5.36 -5.76 -11.50
C SER A 379 5.38 -6.54 -10.19
N GLY A 380 6.04 -6.02 -9.15
CA GLY A 380 5.89 -6.52 -7.78
C GLY A 380 4.50 -6.25 -7.18
N LEU A 381 3.83 -5.14 -7.56
CA LEU A 381 2.48 -4.80 -7.11
C LEU A 381 1.37 -5.63 -7.77
N LYS A 382 1.60 -6.26 -8.93
CA LYS A 382 0.66 -7.26 -9.49
C LYS A 382 0.79 -8.63 -8.81
N GLU A 383 1.94 -8.94 -8.22
CA GLU A 383 2.10 -10.10 -7.32
C GLU A 383 1.54 -9.82 -5.90
N TYR A 384 1.15 -8.58 -5.61
CA TYR A 384 0.31 -8.23 -4.47
C TYR A 384 -1.16 -8.18 -4.91
N PRO A 385 -2.07 -8.97 -4.32
CA PRO A 385 -3.47 -8.95 -4.72
C PRO A 385 -4.11 -7.61 -4.32
N GLY A 386 -4.48 -6.78 -5.30
CA GLY A 386 -5.56 -5.80 -5.17
C GLY A 386 -5.30 -4.51 -4.38
N GLY A 387 -4.11 -3.93 -4.43
CA GLY A 387 -3.85 -2.61 -3.81
C GLY A 387 -4.19 -1.44 -4.73
N CYS A 388 -5.29 -0.72 -4.47
CA CYS A 388 -5.68 0.52 -5.16
C CYS A 388 -4.68 1.68 -4.92
N GLY A 389 -3.60 1.72 -5.68
CA GLY A 389 -2.81 2.92 -5.92
C GLY A 389 -3.20 3.51 -7.27
N LYS A 390 -3.47 4.82 -7.34
CA LYS A 390 -3.75 5.52 -8.61
C LYS A 390 -2.49 5.50 -9.49
N GLY A 391 -2.28 4.42 -10.23
CA GLY A 391 -1.21 4.25 -11.21
C GLY A 391 -1.51 4.91 -12.55
N PHE A 392 -2.18 6.06 -12.56
CA PHE A 392 -2.59 6.73 -13.81
C PHE A 392 -1.37 7.19 -14.62
N ASP A 393 -0.31 7.67 -13.95
CA ASP A 393 0.93 8.11 -14.62
C ASP A 393 1.79 6.93 -15.12
N CYS A 394 1.65 5.74 -14.50
CA CYS A 394 2.36 4.52 -14.93
C CYS A 394 1.57 3.72 -15.98
N GLY A 395 0.24 3.89 -16.05
CA GLY A 395 -0.60 3.24 -17.04
C GLY A 395 -0.29 3.68 -18.47
N VAL A 396 0.15 4.93 -18.65
CA VAL A 396 0.64 5.43 -19.95
C VAL A 396 1.91 4.69 -20.40
N MET A 397 2.78 4.30 -19.45
CA MET A 397 3.96 3.49 -19.77
C MET A 397 3.62 2.04 -20.15
N ASN A 398 2.48 1.49 -19.72
CA ASN A 398 2.07 0.14 -20.10
C ASN A 398 1.80 0.03 -21.60
N GLY A 399 1.23 1.07 -22.22
CA GLY A 399 1.06 1.13 -23.67
C GLY A 399 2.39 1.19 -24.42
N TRP A 400 3.47 1.68 -23.80
CA TRP A 400 4.79 1.84 -24.44
C TRP A 400 5.67 0.60 -24.41
N LEU A 401 5.36 -0.39 -23.57
CA LEU A 401 6.11 -1.64 -23.47
C LEU A 401 5.42 -2.81 -24.19
N GLU A 402 4.14 -2.65 -24.55
CA GLU A 402 3.33 -3.66 -25.24
C GLU A 402 3.27 -3.45 -26.77
N GLU A 403 3.74 -2.30 -27.28
CA GLU A 403 4.05 -2.03 -28.70
C GLU A 403 5.56 -2.13 -28.96
#